data_AF-A0A521Q351-F1
#
_entry.id   AF-A0A521Q351-F1
#
_cell.length_a   1.000
_cell.length_b   1.000
_cell.length_c   1.000
_cell.angle_alpha   90.00
_cell.angle_beta   90.00
_cell.angle_gamma   90.00
#
_symmetry.space_group_name_H-M   'P 1'
#
loop_
_entity.id
_entity.type
_entity.pdbx_description
1 polymer ?
#
loop_
_entity_poly.entity_id
_entity_poly.type
_entity_poly.pdbx_seq_one_letter_code
_entity_poly.pdbx_strand_id
1 'polypeptide(L)'
;MLMRSIVFALLGALGFLPVTAFADLPLTVEGLLSAQNRWRAELGINYANAEQRGVSAGQPVVVQVATAQFVSVPTQIGTARINSDTIVLSPGLRYGLSENTELYGRASWLSDSSRIQGVNGTDSQTFLLFLKSNGV
;
A
#
# COMPACT_ATOMS: atom_id res chain seq x y z
N MET A 1 -20.90 -7.08 3.55
CA MET A 1 -21.18 -7.77 2.27
C MET A 1 -21.32 -6.79 1.10
N LEU A 2 -22.00 -5.64 1.31
CA LEU A 2 -22.23 -4.61 0.28
C LEU A 2 -20.95 -3.99 -0.34
N MET A 3 -19.91 -3.70 0.45
CA MET A 3 -18.66 -3.09 -0.04
C MET A 3 -17.83 -4.01 -0.94
N ARG A 4 -17.94 -5.34 -0.81
CA ARG A 4 -17.17 -6.30 -1.63
C ARG A 4 -17.69 -6.34 -3.06
N SER A 5 -19.01 -6.30 -3.28
CA SER A 5 -19.59 -6.30 -4.63
C SER A 5 -19.30 -5.02 -5.42
N ILE A 6 -19.20 -3.86 -4.76
CA ILE A 6 -18.89 -2.59 -5.43
C ILE A 6 -17.46 -2.59 -5.98
N VAL A 7 -16.50 -3.17 -5.23
CA VAL A 7 -15.11 -3.29 -5.66
C VAL A 7 -14.97 -4.20 -6.88
N PHE A 8 -15.66 -5.34 -6.92
CA PHE A 8 -15.65 -6.23 -8.09
C PHE A 8 -16.35 -5.63 -9.32
N ALA A 9 -17.44 -4.87 -9.12
CA ALA A 9 -18.14 -4.18 -10.20
C ALA A 9 -17.27 -3.06 -10.83
N LEU A 10 -16.52 -2.31 -10.00
CA LEU A 10 -15.59 -1.28 -10.46
C LEU A 10 -14.39 -1.87 -11.22
N LEU A 11 -13.86 -3.02 -10.79
CA LEU A 11 -12.79 -3.71 -11.52
C LEU A 11 -13.26 -4.27 -12.88
N GLY A 12 -14.50 -4.79 -12.95
CA GLY A 12 -15.08 -5.29 -14.21
C GLY A 12 -15.35 -4.19 -15.23
N ALA A 13 -15.75 -3.00 -14.79
CA ALA A 13 -16.01 -1.85 -15.67
C ALA A 13 -14.72 -1.25 -16.27
N LEU A 14 -13.56 -1.38 -15.61
CA LEU A 14 -12.30 -0.84 -16.09
C LEU A 14 -11.68 -1.67 -17.24
N GLY A 15 -12.13 -2.92 -17.44
CA GLY A 15 -11.64 -3.82 -18.50
C GLY A 15 -12.21 -3.57 -19.90
N PHE A 16 -13.17 -2.64 -20.06
CA PHE A 16 -13.86 -2.38 -21.33
C PHE A 16 -13.56 -1.01 -21.96
N LEU A 17 -12.51 -0.33 -21.53
CA LEU A 17 -12.07 0.90 -22.22
C LEU A 17 -11.23 0.52 -23.45
N PRO A 18 -11.64 0.89 -24.67
CA PRO A 18 -10.82 0.67 -25.86
C PRO A 18 -9.51 1.47 -25.70
N VAL A 19 -8.39 0.75 -25.56
CA VAL A 19 -7.06 1.35 -25.56
C VAL A 19 -6.71 1.69 -27.01
N THR A 20 -7.12 2.88 -27.46
CA THR A 20 -6.63 3.44 -28.72
C THR A 20 -5.20 3.94 -28.51
N ALA A 21 -4.23 3.05 -28.76
CA ALA A 21 -2.82 3.38 -28.75
C ALA A 21 -2.46 4.19 -30.01
N PHE A 22 -2.43 5.52 -29.91
CA PHE A 22 -1.82 6.39 -30.92
C PHE A 22 -0.32 6.52 -30.62
N ALA A 23 0.48 5.62 -31.20
CA ALA A 23 1.92 5.49 -30.90
C ALA A 23 2.82 5.80 -32.11
N ASP A 24 2.63 6.96 -32.75
CA ASP A 24 3.55 7.52 -33.75
C ASP A 24 4.15 8.84 -33.26
N LEU A 25 4.85 8.80 -32.11
CA LEU A 25 5.64 9.94 -31.64
C LEU A 25 7.08 9.48 -31.35
N PRO A 26 8.11 10.11 -31.95
CA PRO A 26 9.49 9.74 -31.68
C PRO A 26 9.79 9.95 -30.20
N LEU A 27 10.30 8.90 -29.53
CA LEU A 27 10.84 8.99 -28.16
C LEU A 27 12.09 9.87 -28.20
N THR A 28 11.91 11.18 -28.07
CA THR A 28 12.99 12.12 -27.82
C THR A 28 13.16 12.22 -26.30
N VAL A 29 14.38 11.99 -25.83
CA VAL A 29 14.77 11.99 -24.41
C VAL A 29 14.76 13.41 -23.82
N GLU A 30 14.32 14.41 -24.60
CA GLU A 30 14.42 15.84 -24.30
C GLU A 30 13.13 16.45 -23.70
N GLY A 31 12.04 15.67 -23.57
CA GLY A 31 10.75 16.14 -23.05
C GLY A 31 10.42 15.66 -21.64
N LEU A 32 11.02 16.25 -20.60
CA LEU A 32 10.54 16.08 -19.21
C LEU A 32 9.17 16.73 -19.00
N LEU A 33 8.86 17.78 -19.78
CA LEU A 33 7.58 18.48 -19.79
C LEU A 33 6.64 17.93 -20.87
N SER A 34 5.34 17.88 -20.58
CA SER A 34 4.33 17.58 -21.60
C SER A 34 4.30 18.69 -22.65
N ALA A 35 4.28 18.30 -23.93
CA ALA A 35 4.23 19.23 -25.04
C ALA A 35 3.00 20.17 -24.94
N GLN A 36 3.10 21.36 -25.54
CA GLN A 36 2.03 22.35 -25.47
C GLN A 36 0.70 21.76 -25.97
N ASN A 37 -0.36 22.02 -25.20
CA ASN A 37 -1.73 21.59 -25.44
C ASN A 37 -1.92 20.07 -25.45
N ARG A 38 -1.05 19.31 -24.78
CA ARG A 38 -1.09 17.83 -24.75
C ARG A 38 -1.34 17.30 -23.35
N TRP A 39 -2.25 16.33 -23.28
CA TRP A 39 -2.51 15.54 -22.08
C TRP A 39 -1.57 14.34 -22.01
N ARG A 40 -1.09 14.05 -20.80
CA ARG A 40 -0.31 12.86 -20.48
C ARG A 40 -0.90 12.21 -19.24
N ALA A 41 -1.19 10.92 -19.34
CA ALA A 41 -1.63 10.12 -18.22
C ALA A 41 -0.50 9.22 -17.72
N GLU A 42 -0.42 9.09 -16.40
CA GLU A 42 0.52 8.22 -15.69
C GLU A 42 -0.25 7.29 -14.77
N LEU A 43 0.14 6.02 -14.76
CA LEU A 43 -0.40 5.04 -13.82
C LEU A 43 0.75 4.30 -13.16
N GLY A 44 0.91 4.52 -11.85
CA GLY A 44 1.89 3.78 -11.03
C GLY A 44 1.20 2.71 -10.20
N ILE A 45 1.75 1.50 -10.20
CA ILE A 45 1.35 0.41 -9.29
C ILE A 45 2.64 -0.10 -8.65
N ASN A 46 2.71 -0.07 -7.32
CA ASN A 46 3.84 -0.61 -6.57
C ASN A 46 3.34 -1.66 -5.59
N TYR A 47 4.07 -2.78 -5.51
CA TYR A 47 3.85 -3.81 -4.53
C TYR A 47 5.14 -4.02 -3.74
N ALA A 48 5.01 -4.12 -2.42
CA ALA A 48 6.10 -4.44 -1.53
C ALA A 48 5.63 -5.49 -0.52
N ASN A 49 6.50 -6.46 -0.25
CA ASN A 49 6.34 -7.42 0.83
C ASN A 49 7.49 -7.22 1.82
N ALA A 50 7.17 -7.21 3.10
CA ALA A 50 8.15 -7.13 4.18
C ALA A 50 7.88 -8.21 5.21
N GLU A 51 8.91 -8.96 5.57
CA GLU A 51 8.86 -9.96 6.63
C GLU A 51 9.83 -9.61 7.75
N GLN A 52 9.33 -9.59 8.98
CA GLN A 52 10.12 -9.41 10.19
C GLN A 52 9.96 -10.64 11.09
N ARG A 53 11.08 -11.15 11.62
CA ARG A 53 11.10 -12.26 12.58
C ARG A 53 11.70 -11.80 13.91
N GLY A 54 11.13 -12.29 15.01
CA GLY A 54 11.59 -12.00 16.36
C GLY A 54 11.23 -13.10 17.34
N VAL A 55 11.61 -12.91 18.60
CA VAL A 55 11.21 -13.78 19.73
C VAL A 55 10.00 -13.17 20.42
N SER A 56 9.03 -14.01 20.79
CA SER A 56 7.82 -13.62 21.51
C SER A 56 7.62 -14.58 22.68
N ALA A 57 7.26 -14.02 23.84
CA ALA A 57 6.90 -14.78 25.03
C ALA A 57 5.38 -14.79 25.19
N GLY A 58 4.84 -15.94 25.58
CA GLY A 58 3.43 -16.12 25.92
C GLY A 58 3.06 -15.34 27.19
N GLN A 59 1.76 -15.28 27.49
CA GLN A 59 1.27 -14.59 28.69
C GLN A 59 1.93 -15.17 29.96
N PRO A 60 2.47 -14.32 30.85
CA PRO A 60 3.13 -14.79 32.06
C PRO A 60 2.12 -15.31 33.08
N VAL A 61 2.48 -16.41 33.75
CA VAL A 61 1.77 -16.89 34.93
C VAL A 61 2.55 -16.46 36.17
N VAL A 62 1.83 -15.87 37.11
CA VAL A 62 2.40 -15.42 38.38
C VAL A 62 2.37 -16.60 39.36
N VAL A 63 3.55 -17.09 39.74
CA VAL A 63 3.69 -18.16 40.73
C VAL A 63 4.17 -17.55 42.04
N GLN A 64 3.50 -17.86 43.15
CA GLN A 64 3.93 -17.47 44.48
C GLN A 64 5.02 -18.42 44.97
N VAL A 65 6.21 -17.89 45.27
CA VAL A 65 7.40 -18.70 45.66
C VAL A 65 7.66 -18.61 47.17
N ALA A 66 7.22 -17.53 47.82
CA ALA A 66 7.24 -17.38 49.28
C ALA A 66 6.12 -16.44 49.75
N THR A 67 6.00 -16.23 51.06
CA THR A 67 5.07 -15.25 51.64
C THR A 67 5.34 -13.87 51.05
N ALA A 68 4.35 -13.32 50.34
CA ALA A 68 4.43 -12.04 49.63
C ALA A 68 5.52 -11.95 48.53
N GLN A 69 6.04 -13.08 48.02
CA GLN A 69 6.94 -13.11 46.87
C GLN A 69 6.30 -13.79 45.67
N PHE A 70 6.26 -13.06 44.55
CA PHE A 70 5.67 -13.49 43.29
C PHE A 70 6.69 -13.39 42.16
N VAL A 71 6.81 -14.45 41.36
CA VAL A 71 7.67 -14.47 40.17
C VAL A 71 6.80 -14.67 38.93
N SER A 72 7.00 -13.81 37.93
CA SER A 72 6.33 -13.88 36.63
C SER A 72 7.10 -14.82 35.71
N VAL A 73 6.55 -16.02 35.46
CA VAL A 73 7.17 -17.00 34.56
C VAL A 73 6.42 -17.00 33.23
N PRO A 74 7.07 -16.69 32.09
CA PRO A 74 6.46 -16.83 30.78
C PRO A 74 6.11 -18.30 30.54
N THR A 75 4.87 -18.57 30.17
CA THR A 75 4.37 -19.95 30.01
C THR A 75 4.90 -20.62 28.74
N GLN A 76 5.29 -19.84 27.73
CA GLN A 76 5.82 -20.31 26.46
C GLN A 76 6.80 -19.28 25.88
N ILE A 77 7.85 -19.74 25.21
CA ILE A 77 8.80 -18.92 24.44
C ILE A 77 8.80 -19.46 23.01
N GLY A 78 8.60 -18.58 22.04
CA GLY A 78 8.55 -18.96 20.64
C GLY A 78 8.95 -17.82 19.71
N THR A 79 8.74 -18.02 18.42
CA THR A 79 9.03 -17.02 17.40
C THR A 79 7.77 -16.21 17.07
N ALA A 80 7.96 -14.92 16.85
CA ALA A 80 6.98 -14.07 16.20
C ALA A 80 7.43 -13.78 14.77
N ARG A 81 6.47 -13.84 13.84
CA ARG A 81 6.66 -13.49 12.43
C ARG A 81 5.61 -12.45 12.05
N ILE A 82 6.07 -11.32 11.55
CA ILE A 82 5.21 -10.25 11.02
C ILE A 82 5.44 -10.25 9.52
N ASN A 83 4.37 -10.38 8.74
CA ASN A 83 4.41 -10.30 7.29
C ASN A 83 3.46 -9.19 6.84
N SER A 84 4.00 -8.19 6.13
CA SER A 84 3.27 -7.01 5.69
C SER A 84 3.30 -6.93 4.17
N ASP A 85 2.11 -6.83 3.58
CA ASP A 85 1.89 -6.66 2.15
C ASP A 85 1.37 -5.25 1.89
N THR A 86 2.15 -4.42 1.19
CA THR A 86 1.78 -3.05 0.86
C THR A 86 1.57 -2.91 -0.65
N ILE A 87 0.43 -2.34 -1.06
CA ILE A 87 0.12 -1.96 -2.44
C ILE A 87 -0.09 -0.46 -2.51
N VAL A 88 0.57 0.20 -3.46
CA VAL A 88 0.39 1.63 -3.73
C VAL A 88 -0.05 1.82 -5.18
N LEU A 89 -1.27 2.32 -5.36
CA LEU A 89 -1.80 2.77 -6.65
C LEU A 89 -1.61 4.28 -6.76
N SER A 90 -1.15 4.77 -7.91
CA SER A 90 -0.84 6.19 -8.09
C SER A 90 -1.13 6.68 -9.52
N PRO A 91 -2.39 6.98 -9.86
CA PRO A 91 -2.69 7.67 -11.11
C PRO A 91 -2.28 9.14 -11.04
N GLY A 92 -1.74 9.61 -12.14
CA GLY A 92 -1.37 11.00 -12.38
C GLY A 92 -1.86 11.47 -13.75
N LEU A 93 -2.15 12.75 -13.85
CA LEU A 93 -2.46 13.43 -15.09
C LEU A 93 -1.60 14.67 -15.19
N ARG A 94 -1.13 14.95 -16.39
CA ARG A 94 -0.44 16.20 -16.70
C ARG A 94 -0.96 16.81 -17.98
N TYR A 95 -0.89 18.13 -18.06
CA TYR A 95 -1.34 18.93 -19.18
C TYR A 95 -0.36 20.06 -19.46
N GLY A 96 0.24 20.07 -20.66
CA GLY A 96 1.13 21.15 -21.08
C GLY A 96 0.34 22.39 -21.48
N LEU A 97 0.42 23.48 -20.73
CA LEU A 97 -0.17 24.78 -21.09
C LEU A 97 0.69 25.51 -22.14
N SER A 98 2.01 25.41 -22.01
CA SER A 98 3.01 25.98 -22.92
C SER A 98 4.19 25.00 -23.03
N GLU A 99 5.15 25.28 -23.92
CA GLU A 99 6.38 24.48 -24.03
C GLU A 99 7.17 24.42 -22.70
N ASN A 100 6.98 25.42 -21.84
CA ASN A 100 7.67 25.55 -20.55
C ASN A 100 6.73 25.51 -19.33
N THR A 101 5.43 25.26 -19.51
CA THR A 101 4.46 25.29 -18.40
C THR A 101 3.55 24.09 -18.47
N GLU A 102 3.51 23.30 -17.40
CA GLU A 102 2.71 22.10 -17.29
C GLU A 102 1.94 22.12 -15.97
N LEU A 103 0.66 21.80 -16.05
CA LEU A 103 -0.16 21.52 -14.89
C LEU A 103 -0.12 20.01 -14.62
N TYR A 104 0.17 19.61 -13.39
CA TYR A 104 0.17 18.21 -13.01
C TYR A 104 -0.70 17.96 -11.78
N GLY A 105 -1.32 16.78 -11.73
CA GLY A 105 -2.09 16.31 -10.60
C GLY A 105 -1.83 14.83 -10.39
N ARG A 106 -1.64 14.42 -9.13
CA ARG A 106 -1.44 13.02 -8.76
C ARG A 106 -2.26 12.66 -7.53
N ALA A 107 -2.82 11.47 -7.55
CA ALA A 107 -3.46 10.87 -6.38
C ALA A 107 -2.76 9.56 -6.06
N SER A 108 -2.73 9.16 -4.79
CA SER A 108 -2.25 7.84 -4.40
C SER A 108 -3.15 7.18 -3.37
N TRP A 109 -3.29 5.87 -3.52
CA TRP A 109 -3.97 4.99 -2.58
C TRP A 109 -2.97 3.96 -2.10
N LEU A 110 -2.87 3.80 -0.78
CA LEU A 110 -2.06 2.81 -0.12
C LEU A 110 -2.98 1.83 0.60
N SER A 111 -2.74 0.54 0.39
CA SER A 111 -3.34 -0.55 1.14
C SER A 111 -2.22 -1.38 1.77
N ASP A 112 -2.21 -1.46 3.10
CA ASP A 112 -1.30 -2.32 3.85
C ASP A 112 -2.07 -3.43 4.54
N SER A 113 -1.58 -4.66 4.43
CA SER A 113 -2.12 -5.83 5.12
C SER A 113 -1.00 -6.50 5.89
N SER A 114 -1.04 -6.37 7.21
CA SER A 114 -0.05 -6.93 8.12
C SER A 114 -0.61 -8.13 8.88
N ARG A 115 0.09 -9.25 8.85
CA ARG A 115 -0.24 -10.48 9.58
C ARG A 115 0.85 -10.77 10.61
N ILE A 116 0.45 -10.81 11.87
CA ILE A 116 1.33 -11.12 13.00
C ILE A 116 1.02 -12.54 13.43
N GLN A 117 2.02 -13.43 13.41
CA GLN A 117 1.93 -14.79 13.92
C GLN A 117 2.87 -14.90 15.12
N GLY A 118 2.33 -15.15 16.31
CA GLY A 118 3.12 -15.29 17.53
C GLY A 118 2.62 -16.45 18.38
N VAL A 119 3.21 -16.57 19.57
CA VAL A 119 2.95 -17.68 20.50
C VAL A 119 1.50 -17.69 21.00
N ASN A 120 0.88 -16.51 21.09
CA ASN A 120 -0.49 -16.35 21.55
C ASN A 120 -1.54 -16.41 20.40
N GLY A 121 -1.11 -16.64 19.15
CA GLY A 121 -2.01 -16.75 18.00
C GLY A 121 -1.64 -15.88 16.80
N THR A 122 -2.56 -15.77 15.84
CA THR A 122 -2.42 -14.95 14.63
C THR A 122 -3.34 -13.72 14.71
N ASP A 123 -2.77 -12.53 14.54
CA ASP A 123 -3.49 -11.28 14.36
C ASP A 123 -3.33 -10.77 12.92
N SER A 124 -4.32 -10.05 12.40
CA SER A 124 -4.29 -9.49 11.06
C SER A 124 -4.91 -8.10 11.05
N GLN A 125 -4.15 -7.14 10.54
CA GLN A 125 -4.54 -5.74 10.50
C GLN A 125 -4.47 -5.26 9.06
N THR A 126 -5.46 -4.49 8.65
CA THR A 126 -5.50 -3.86 7.32
C THR A 126 -5.67 -2.37 7.47
N PHE A 127 -4.80 -1.62 6.81
CA PHE A 127 -4.80 -0.15 6.81
C PHE A 127 -4.95 0.37 5.38
N LEU A 128 -5.82 1.35 5.18
CA LEU A 128 -6.02 2.00 3.90
C LEU A 128 -5.83 3.51 4.07
N LEU A 129 -4.97 4.09 3.26
CA LEU A 129 -4.70 5.52 3.26
C LEU A 129 -4.84 6.10 1.85
N PHE A 130 -5.62 7.16 1.74
CA PHE A 130 -5.68 7.97 0.54
C PHE A 130 -4.85 9.24 0.74
N LEU A 131 -3.96 9.51 -0.20
CA LEU A 131 -3.14 10.71 -0.24
C LEU A 131 -3.45 11.47 -1.52
N LYS A 132 -3.90 12.72 -1.36
CA LYS A 132 -4.02 13.66 -2.47
C LYS A 132 -2.73 14.46 -2.55
N SER A 133 -2.03 14.40 -3.68
CA SER A 133 -0.93 15.33 -3.95
C SER A 133 -1.56 16.67 -4.33
N ASN A 134 -1.34 17.71 -3.51
CA ASN A 134 -1.66 19.07 -3.92
C ASN A 134 -0.54 19.52 -4.88
N GLY A 135 -0.79 19.46 -6.19
CA GLY A 135 0.06 20.08 -7.19
C GLY A 135 -0.08 21.60 -7.11
N VAL A 136 1.05 22.31 -7.29
CA VAL A 136 1.11 23.76 -7.58
C VAL A 136 1.07 23.95 -9.07
#